data_AF-A0A916XSR0-F1
#
_entry.id   AF-A0A916XSR0-F1
#
_cell.length_a   1.000
_cell.length_b   1.000
_cell.length_c   1.000
_cell.angle_alpha   90.00
_cell.angle_beta   90.00
_cell.angle_gamma   90.00
#
_symmetry.space_group_name_H-M   'P 1'
#
loop_
_entity.id
_entity.type
_entity.pdbx_description
1 polymer ?
#
loop_
_entity_poly.entity_id
_entity_poly.type
_entity_poly.pdbx_seq_one_letter_code
_entity_poly.pdbx_strand_id
1 'polypeptide(L)'
;MSNLPAILRRSAATLLVTASLCLGLGTASAENLMTGTGGGILGDVPSLMAPLSPLVSNPGGGTSAIAQSGTGNFADSAMNGSGNLSLISQSGDNNRAVQSIEGVNSTLLLSQGGSNNSVLQVIRGDNNFQLVAVSGNNNDIAYLQAGNNLGGALDVRNSQNSSVLAVQTNQSAGFMMPSGISGLNNQVVVVVPGRMYVLPKK
;
A
#
# COMPACT_ATOMS: atom_id res chain seq x y z
N MET A 1 -52.68 -52.78 -21.26
CA MET A 1 -52.55 -53.81 -22.32
C MET A 1 -51.07 -53.84 -22.68
N SER A 2 -50.31 -54.79 -22.14
CA SER A 2 -49.87 -56.04 -22.82
C SER A 2 -48.75 -55.81 -23.85
N ASN A 3 -47.64 -56.55 -23.88
CA ASN A 3 -47.10 -57.63 -23.04
C ASN A 3 -45.59 -57.75 -23.34
N LEU A 4 -44.75 -58.00 -22.33
CA LEU A 4 -43.64 -58.98 -22.46
C LEU A 4 -44.25 -60.39 -22.21
N PRO A 5 -43.63 -61.54 -22.57
CA PRO A 5 -42.21 -61.84 -22.80
C PRO A 5 -41.99 -62.42 -24.25
N ALA A 6 -41.07 -63.32 -24.64
CA ALA A 6 -40.15 -64.22 -23.93
C ALA A 6 -38.98 -64.75 -24.81
N ILE A 7 -38.15 -65.63 -24.20
CA ILE A 7 -37.11 -66.56 -24.69
C ILE A 7 -35.79 -66.27 -23.95
N LEU A 8 -35.42 -66.88 -22.82
CA LEU A 8 -35.46 -68.28 -22.33
C LEU A 8 -34.24 -69.13 -22.74
N ARG A 9 -33.30 -69.26 -21.78
CA ARG A 9 -32.32 -70.35 -21.56
C ARG A 9 -31.17 -70.54 -22.58
N ARG A 10 -29.94 -70.40 -22.07
CA ARG A 10 -29.01 -71.55 -21.87
C ARG A 10 -27.90 -71.24 -20.87
N SER A 11 -27.40 -72.28 -20.20
CA SER A 11 -26.47 -72.23 -19.07
C SER A 11 -24.99 -72.16 -19.50
N ALA A 12 -24.13 -71.54 -18.68
CA ALA A 12 -22.95 -72.17 -18.03
C ALA A 12 -21.99 -71.14 -17.38
N ALA A 13 -21.12 -71.64 -16.50
CA ALA A 13 -19.84 -71.04 -16.03
C ALA A 13 -19.88 -69.82 -15.09
N THR A 14 -20.00 -70.13 -13.80
CA THR A 14 -19.24 -69.58 -12.67
C THR A 14 -18.05 -68.65 -12.98
N LEU A 15 -18.06 -67.44 -12.43
CA LEU A 15 -16.86 -66.85 -11.81
C LEU A 15 -17.25 -65.89 -10.66
N LEU A 16 -16.56 -65.99 -9.53
CA LEU A 16 -16.83 -65.26 -8.30
C LEU A 16 -15.95 -64.01 -8.22
N VAL A 17 -16.51 -62.80 -8.28
CA VAL A 17 -15.85 -61.57 -7.83
C VAL A 17 -16.87 -60.69 -7.10
N THR A 18 -16.54 -60.31 -5.87
CA THR A 18 -17.38 -59.47 -5.01
C THR A 18 -17.42 -58.02 -5.49
N ALA A 19 -18.59 -57.54 -5.90
CA ALA A 19 -18.82 -56.15 -6.24
C ALA A 19 -19.11 -55.31 -4.99
N SER A 20 -18.31 -54.27 -4.77
CA SER A 20 -18.51 -53.27 -3.71
C SER A 20 -19.77 -52.45 -3.93
N LEU A 21 -20.53 -52.16 -2.87
CA LEU A 21 -21.58 -51.15 -2.90
C LEU A 21 -21.38 -50.15 -1.75
N CYS A 22 -21.23 -48.87 -2.10
CA CYS A 22 -21.09 -47.80 -1.14
C CYS A 22 -22.39 -47.59 -0.36
N LEU A 23 -22.27 -47.51 0.97
CA LEU A 23 -23.19 -46.77 1.83
C LEU A 23 -22.39 -45.64 2.47
N GLY A 24 -22.92 -44.42 2.40
CA GLY A 24 -22.18 -43.21 2.73
C GLY A 24 -22.33 -42.77 4.19
N LEU A 25 -22.29 -41.44 4.37
CA LEU A 25 -22.26 -40.69 5.63
C LEU A 25 -20.87 -40.67 6.29
N GLY A 26 -20.28 -39.48 6.31
CA GLY A 26 -19.00 -39.25 6.95
C GLY A 26 -19.14 -39.17 8.48
N THR A 27 -18.15 -39.73 9.16
CA THR A 27 -17.87 -39.46 10.57
C THR A 27 -16.41 -39.05 10.68
N ALA A 28 -16.14 -37.95 11.39
CA ALA A 28 -14.80 -37.43 11.55
C ALA A 28 -13.96 -38.37 12.44
N SER A 29 -12.78 -38.77 11.98
CA SER A 29 -11.71 -39.27 12.86
C SER A 29 -10.79 -38.10 13.20
N ALA A 30 -11.00 -37.51 14.38
CA ALA A 30 -10.07 -36.53 14.94
C ALA A 30 -8.84 -37.26 15.50
N GLU A 31 -7.86 -37.58 14.66
CA GLU A 31 -6.59 -38.16 15.11
C GLU A 31 -5.35 -37.36 14.68
N ASN A 32 -4.83 -36.65 15.69
CA ASN A 32 -3.40 -36.39 15.93
C ASN A 32 -2.59 -35.53 14.93
N LEU A 33 -2.62 -34.21 15.14
CA LEU A 33 -1.66 -33.25 14.56
C LEU A 33 -0.40 -33.03 15.45
N MET A 34 -0.19 -33.83 16.50
CA MET A 34 0.83 -33.55 17.55
C MET A 34 2.05 -34.49 17.53
N THR A 35 2.66 -34.68 16.35
CA THR A 35 4.09 -35.07 16.21
C THR A 35 4.72 -34.43 14.96
N GLY A 36 4.79 -33.10 14.92
CA GLY A 36 5.52 -32.33 13.90
C GLY A 36 6.14 -31.09 14.52
N THR A 37 7.47 -31.04 14.60
CA THR A 37 8.20 -29.99 15.32
C THR A 37 8.19 -28.65 14.58
N GLY A 38 7.38 -27.71 15.09
CA GLY A 38 7.57 -26.27 14.93
C GLY A 38 6.76 -25.58 13.83
N GLY A 39 6.08 -24.49 14.20
CA GLY A 39 5.66 -23.44 13.24
C GLY A 39 4.20 -23.44 12.80
N GLY A 40 3.28 -23.14 13.72
CA GLY A 40 1.98 -22.60 13.29
C GLY A 40 2.10 -21.19 12.69
N ILE A 41 1.02 -20.72 12.05
CA ILE A 41 0.71 -19.33 11.64
C ILE A 41 1.55 -18.62 10.56
N LEU A 42 2.48 -19.27 9.84
CA LEU A 42 3.35 -18.59 8.84
C LEU A 42 3.01 -18.87 7.36
N GLY A 43 1.73 -19.14 7.03
CA GLY A 43 1.30 -19.51 5.67
C GLY A 43 1.37 -18.38 4.63
N ASP A 44 1.01 -17.14 5.00
CA ASP A 44 0.83 -16.01 4.06
C ASP A 44 1.89 -14.90 4.20
N VAL A 45 3.05 -15.23 4.79
CA VAL A 45 4.17 -14.29 4.99
C VAL A 45 4.93 -13.85 3.71
N PRO A 46 4.89 -14.54 2.55
CA PRO A 46 5.61 -14.09 1.35
C PRO A 46 5.23 -12.68 0.84
N SER A 47 4.04 -12.18 1.18
CA SER A 47 3.59 -10.83 0.80
C SER A 47 4.26 -9.69 1.58
N LEU A 48 4.91 -10.00 2.71
CA LEU A 48 5.74 -9.09 3.49
C LEU A 48 7.24 -9.18 3.13
N MET A 49 7.62 -10.01 2.15
CA MET A 49 9.01 -10.20 1.70
C MET A 49 9.45 -9.27 0.56
N ALA A 50 8.66 -8.24 0.23
CA ALA A 50 9.19 -7.12 -0.56
C ALA A 50 10.29 -6.43 0.28
N PRO A 51 11.49 -6.17 -0.28
CA PRO A 51 12.60 -5.67 0.51
C PRO A 51 12.29 -4.28 1.06
N LEU A 52 12.24 -4.17 2.39
CA LEU A 52 12.51 -2.91 3.07
C LEU A 52 13.88 -2.44 2.58
N SER A 53 13.96 -1.28 1.93
CA SER A 53 15.26 -0.69 1.66
C SER A 53 15.92 -0.40 3.00
N PRO A 54 17.21 -0.73 3.17
CA PRO A 54 17.87 -0.68 4.47
C PRO A 54 17.79 0.72 5.07
N LEU A 55 17.76 0.78 6.40
CA LEU A 55 17.77 2.03 7.15
C LEU A 55 19.08 2.78 6.84
N VAL A 56 19.04 3.74 5.90
CA VAL A 56 20.23 4.48 5.50
C VAL A 56 20.47 5.57 6.53
N SER A 57 21.30 5.24 7.52
CA SER A 57 21.86 6.21 8.45
C SER A 57 23.03 6.91 7.76
N ASN A 58 22.83 8.15 7.32
CA ASN A 58 23.90 8.96 6.75
C ASN A 58 24.82 9.43 7.90
N PRO A 59 26.16 9.44 7.79
CA PRO A 59 27.07 9.78 8.90
C PRO A 59 26.92 11.20 9.49
N GLY A 60 26.09 12.06 8.89
CA GLY A 60 25.65 13.35 9.46
C GLY A 60 24.44 13.26 10.41
N GLY A 61 23.87 12.08 10.66
CA GLY A 61 22.78 11.87 11.62
C GLY A 61 21.35 11.94 11.04
N GLY A 62 21.17 11.66 9.75
CA GLY A 62 19.86 11.51 9.11
C GLY A 62 19.48 10.04 8.89
N THR A 63 18.20 9.69 9.06
CA THR A 63 17.67 8.31 9.02
C THR A 63 16.67 8.16 7.87
N SER A 64 16.95 7.31 6.88
CA SER A 64 16.03 7.03 5.76
C SER A 64 15.51 5.60 5.79
N ALA A 65 14.20 5.39 5.57
CA ALA A 65 13.59 4.08 5.41
C ALA A 65 12.57 4.07 4.27
N ILE A 66 12.53 2.99 3.49
CA ILE A 66 11.59 2.82 2.37
C ILE A 66 10.98 1.41 2.45
N ALA A 67 9.66 1.34 2.49
CA ALA A 67 8.87 0.12 2.43
C ALA A 67 7.96 0.16 1.19
N GLN A 68 7.99 -0.89 0.37
CA GLN A 68 7.17 -0.99 -0.84
C GLN A 68 6.48 -2.35 -0.88
N SER A 69 5.23 -2.39 -1.33
CA SER A 69 4.46 -3.62 -1.55
C SER A 69 3.65 -3.50 -2.84
N GLY A 70 3.60 -4.55 -3.65
CA GLY A 70 3.10 -4.50 -5.04
C GLY A 70 4.21 -4.32 -6.07
N THR A 71 3.88 -3.99 -7.32
CA THR A 71 4.79 -4.09 -8.48
C THR A 71 5.15 -2.73 -9.09
N GLY A 72 6.37 -2.60 -9.65
CA GLY A 72 6.77 -1.40 -10.39
C GLY A 72 6.91 -0.09 -9.59
N ASN A 73 6.82 -0.14 -8.25
CA ASN A 73 6.97 1.06 -7.42
C ASN A 73 8.41 1.59 -7.43
N PHE A 74 8.56 2.92 -7.44
CA PHE A 74 9.83 3.62 -7.31
C PHE A 74 9.80 4.57 -6.11
N ALA A 75 10.87 4.58 -5.34
CA ALA A 75 11.06 5.48 -4.20
C ALA A 75 12.50 5.99 -4.14
N ASP A 76 12.67 7.27 -3.84
CA ASP A 76 13.97 7.91 -3.65
C ASP A 76 13.90 8.92 -2.48
N SER A 77 15.01 9.09 -1.76
CA SER A 77 15.10 9.90 -0.55
C SER A 77 16.49 10.51 -0.41
N ALA A 78 16.55 11.85 -0.42
CA ALA A 78 17.77 12.61 -0.23
C ALA A 78 17.67 13.51 1.01
N MET A 79 18.66 13.45 1.90
CA MET A 79 18.73 14.31 3.08
C MET A 79 20.09 15.00 3.18
N ASN A 80 20.06 16.32 3.25
CA ASN A 80 21.22 17.18 3.51
C ASN A 80 21.03 17.89 4.87
N GLY A 81 21.96 17.67 5.79
CA GLY A 81 21.90 18.12 7.19
C GLY A 81 21.85 16.96 8.19
N SER A 82 21.46 17.26 9.43
CA SER A 82 21.53 16.35 10.59
C SER A 82 20.20 16.21 11.32
N GLY A 83 20.01 15.11 12.05
CA GLY A 83 18.79 14.84 12.84
C GLY A 83 17.52 14.58 12.00
N ASN A 84 17.65 14.42 10.68
CA ASN A 84 16.52 14.30 9.77
C ASN A 84 15.95 12.87 9.74
N LEU A 85 14.65 12.74 9.44
CA LEU A 85 13.97 11.46 9.26
C LEU A 85 13.20 11.46 7.93
N SER A 86 13.37 10.42 7.12
CA SER A 86 12.64 10.23 5.86
C SER A 86 12.05 8.82 5.83
N LEU A 87 10.73 8.71 5.73
CA LEU A 87 10.02 7.43 5.63
C LEU A 87 9.08 7.42 4.42
N ILE A 88 9.27 6.44 3.55
CA ILE A 88 8.37 6.15 2.43
C ILE A 88 7.69 4.80 2.66
N SER A 89 6.37 4.76 2.53
CA SER A 89 5.57 3.54 2.49
C SER A 89 4.68 3.55 1.26
N GLN A 90 4.83 2.57 0.36
CA GLN A 90 4.04 2.43 -0.87
C GLN A 90 3.35 1.07 -0.91
N SER A 91 2.09 1.05 -1.37
CA SER A 91 1.27 -0.15 -1.54
C SER A 91 0.46 -0.08 -2.84
N GLY A 92 0.55 -1.12 -3.67
CA GLY A 92 -0.07 -1.18 -5.00
C GLY A 92 0.97 -1.04 -6.11
N ASP A 93 0.58 -0.53 -7.28
CA ASP A 93 1.37 -0.71 -8.52
C ASP A 93 1.80 0.60 -9.19
N ASN A 94 3.03 0.62 -9.72
CA ASN A 94 3.62 1.75 -10.46
C ASN A 94 3.61 3.09 -9.71
N ASN A 95 3.62 3.08 -8.38
CA ASN A 95 3.64 4.31 -7.60
C ASN A 95 5.06 4.89 -7.51
N ARG A 96 5.18 6.21 -7.64
CA ARG A 96 6.44 6.95 -7.54
C ARG A 96 6.45 7.85 -6.31
N ALA A 97 7.55 7.82 -5.56
CA ALA A 97 7.79 8.62 -4.37
C ALA A 97 9.18 9.29 -4.43
N VAL A 98 9.26 10.57 -4.09
CA VAL A 98 10.53 11.29 -3.87
C VAL A 98 10.43 12.15 -2.63
N GLN A 99 11.41 12.03 -1.74
CA GLN A 99 11.58 12.84 -0.55
C GLN A 99 12.90 13.62 -0.61
N SER A 100 12.87 14.90 -0.25
CA SER A 100 14.07 15.74 -0.17
C SER A 100 14.03 16.65 1.07
N ILE A 101 15.05 16.54 1.94
CA ILE A 101 15.21 17.38 3.12
C ILE A 101 16.51 18.17 2.99
N GLU A 102 16.41 19.49 3.12
CA GLU A 102 17.53 20.42 3.19
C GLU A 102 17.39 21.26 4.47
N GLY A 103 18.04 20.83 5.56
CA GLY A 103 17.90 21.42 6.89
C GLY A 103 18.23 20.45 8.02
N VAL A 104 17.92 20.84 9.26
CA VAL A 104 18.20 20.07 10.48
C VAL A 104 16.91 19.67 11.20
N ASN A 105 16.92 18.52 11.88
CA ASN A 105 15.82 17.98 12.71
C ASN A 105 14.45 17.94 12.02
N SER A 106 14.43 17.71 10.70
CA SER A 106 13.20 17.73 9.90
C SER A 106 12.74 16.33 9.50
N THR A 107 11.43 16.14 9.36
CA THR A 107 10.81 14.82 9.15
C THR A 107 9.87 14.79 7.96
N LEU A 108 10.09 13.85 7.03
CA LEU A 108 9.20 13.52 5.92
C LEU A 108 8.59 12.13 6.11
N LEU A 109 7.27 12.05 6.14
CA LEU A 109 6.51 10.79 6.14
C LEU A 109 5.62 10.72 4.89
N LEU A 110 5.67 9.60 4.17
CA LEU A 110 4.82 9.30 3.02
C LEU A 110 4.13 7.95 3.18
N SER A 111 2.81 7.93 2.99
CA SER A 111 2.02 6.72 2.75
C SER A 111 1.27 6.85 1.43
N GLN A 112 1.47 5.90 0.51
CA GLN A 112 0.92 5.95 -0.84
C GLN A 112 0.25 4.62 -1.18
N GLY A 113 -1.01 4.65 -1.58
CA GLY A 113 -1.83 3.48 -1.92
C GLY A 113 -2.48 3.59 -3.30
N GLY A 114 -2.68 2.45 -3.97
CA GLY A 114 -3.37 2.39 -5.26
C GLY A 114 -2.41 2.29 -6.44
N SER A 115 -2.72 2.92 -7.59
CA SER A 115 -1.91 2.75 -8.80
C SER A 115 -1.50 4.03 -9.52
N ASN A 116 -0.30 4.02 -10.10
CA ASN A 116 0.25 5.10 -10.93
C ASN A 116 0.23 6.50 -10.26
N ASN A 117 0.34 6.56 -8.93
CA ASN A 117 0.41 7.83 -8.22
C ASN A 117 1.87 8.34 -8.19
N SER A 118 2.09 9.65 -8.23
CA SER A 118 3.39 10.30 -8.16
C SER A 118 3.42 11.29 -7.01
N VAL A 119 4.36 11.17 -6.07
CA VAL A 119 4.46 12.06 -4.91
C VAL A 119 5.86 12.65 -4.78
N LEU A 120 5.91 13.97 -4.57
CA LEU A 120 7.11 14.74 -4.23
C LEU A 120 6.89 15.49 -2.91
N GLN A 121 7.78 15.25 -1.95
CA GLN A 121 7.88 16.01 -0.71
C GLN A 121 9.23 16.73 -0.63
N VAL A 122 9.20 18.02 -0.29
CA VAL A 122 10.41 18.84 -0.13
C VAL A 122 10.30 19.71 1.12
N ILE A 123 11.25 19.56 2.03
CA ILE A 123 11.50 20.49 3.14
C ILE A 123 12.76 21.31 2.85
N ARG A 124 12.67 22.63 3.04
CA ARG A 124 13.80 23.54 3.16
C ARG A 124 13.74 24.34 4.45
N GLY A 125 14.72 24.16 5.32
CA GLY A 125 14.83 24.77 6.65
C GLY A 125 14.65 23.77 7.78
N ASP A 126 14.65 24.27 9.01
CA ASP A 126 14.89 23.47 10.22
C ASP A 126 13.63 23.18 11.06
N ASN A 127 13.63 22.04 11.75
CA ASN A 127 12.57 21.58 12.66
C ASN A 127 11.17 21.50 11.98
N ASN A 128 11.13 21.07 10.71
CA ASN A 128 9.89 20.96 9.94
C ASN A 128 9.33 19.53 9.97
N PHE A 129 8.01 19.40 9.87
CA PHE A 129 7.30 18.12 9.81
C PHE A 129 6.31 18.09 8.66
N GLN A 130 6.42 17.08 7.81
CA GLN A 130 5.54 16.86 6.68
C GLN A 130 5.01 15.43 6.66
N LEU A 131 3.69 15.27 6.68
CA LEU A 131 3.03 14.01 6.39
C LEU A 131 2.27 14.12 5.06
N VAL A 132 2.43 13.13 4.18
CA VAL A 132 1.61 12.98 2.98
C VAL A 132 1.00 11.58 2.96
N ALA A 133 -0.32 11.51 2.81
CA ALA A 133 -1.07 10.30 2.56
C ALA A 133 -1.80 10.43 1.21
N VAL A 134 -1.72 9.42 0.35
CA VAL A 134 -2.35 9.42 -0.98
C VAL A 134 -3.00 8.09 -1.25
N SER A 135 -4.25 8.08 -1.72
CA SER A 135 -4.91 6.88 -2.25
C SER A 135 -5.72 7.15 -3.51
N GLY A 136 -5.72 6.17 -4.41
CA GLY A 136 -6.49 6.20 -5.65
C GLY A 136 -5.61 5.93 -6.87
N ASN A 137 -5.97 6.49 -8.03
CA ASN A 137 -5.33 6.19 -9.30
C ASN A 137 -4.87 7.45 -10.07
N ASN A 138 -3.65 7.42 -10.60
CA ASN A 138 -3.10 8.42 -11.52
C ASN A 138 -3.08 9.85 -10.94
N ASN A 139 -2.63 10.01 -9.69
CA ASN A 139 -2.58 11.32 -9.02
C ASN A 139 -1.16 11.87 -8.90
N ASP A 140 -1.00 13.18 -9.14
CA ASP A 140 0.29 13.89 -9.07
C ASP A 140 0.31 14.85 -7.88
N ILE A 141 1.05 14.53 -6.83
CA ILE A 141 1.04 15.26 -5.56
C ILE A 141 2.41 15.87 -5.29
N ALA A 142 2.46 17.19 -5.09
CA ALA A 142 3.65 17.90 -4.66
C ALA A 142 3.33 18.71 -3.40
N TYR A 143 4.12 18.53 -2.34
CA TYR A 143 3.99 19.35 -1.14
C TYR A 143 5.37 19.88 -0.73
N LEU A 144 5.50 21.20 -0.71
CA LEU A 144 6.72 21.94 -0.41
C LEU A 144 6.55 22.73 0.90
N GLN A 145 7.50 22.58 1.82
CA GLN A 145 7.66 23.40 3.02
C GLN A 145 8.96 24.23 2.91
N ALA A 146 8.85 25.55 3.07
CA ALA A 146 10.01 26.46 3.01
C ALA A 146 9.99 27.45 4.19
N GLY A 147 10.80 27.18 5.21
CA GLY A 147 10.80 27.92 6.46
C GLY A 147 11.27 27.06 7.63
N ASN A 148 11.07 27.53 8.85
CA ASN A 148 11.48 26.81 10.06
C ASN A 148 10.29 26.60 10.99
N ASN A 149 10.25 25.48 11.72
CA ASN A 149 9.17 25.11 12.64
C ASN A 149 7.78 25.02 11.97
N LEU A 150 7.73 24.55 10.71
CA LEU A 150 6.49 24.33 9.97
C LEU A 150 6.04 22.86 10.12
N GLY A 151 4.82 22.64 10.61
CA GLY A 151 4.16 21.33 10.57
C GLY A 151 3.05 21.30 9.53
N GLY A 152 2.75 20.14 8.93
CA GLY A 152 1.58 20.01 8.05
C GLY A 152 1.32 18.59 7.54
N ALA A 153 0.08 18.34 7.10
CA ALA A 153 -0.38 17.01 6.70
C ALA A 153 -1.30 17.10 5.46
N LEU A 154 -0.90 16.52 4.35
CA LEU A 154 -1.73 16.46 3.14
C LEU A 154 -2.26 15.03 2.97
N ASP A 155 -3.58 14.89 2.91
CA ASP A 155 -4.26 13.60 2.80
C ASP A 155 -5.18 13.60 1.58
N VAL A 156 -4.78 12.91 0.51
CA VAL A 156 -5.48 12.91 -0.79
C VAL A 156 -6.07 11.53 -1.04
N ARG A 157 -7.34 11.32 -0.68
CA ARG A 157 -7.97 9.99 -0.65
C ARG A 157 -8.98 9.75 -1.76
N ASN A 158 -9.00 8.51 -2.27
CA ASN A 158 -9.91 8.03 -3.31
C ASN A 158 -9.93 8.94 -4.55
N SER A 159 -8.77 9.49 -4.88
CA SER A 159 -8.59 10.49 -5.93
C SER A 159 -8.33 9.82 -7.29
N GLN A 160 -8.84 10.40 -8.38
CA GLN A 160 -8.62 9.89 -9.73
C GLN A 160 -8.20 11.01 -10.69
N ASN A 161 -7.13 10.75 -11.45
CA ASN A 161 -6.52 11.67 -12.42
C ASN A 161 -6.38 13.12 -11.91
N SER A 162 -5.99 13.31 -10.64
CA SER A 162 -5.99 14.65 -10.03
C SER A 162 -4.61 15.05 -9.55
N SER A 163 -4.31 16.35 -9.63
CA SER A 163 -3.00 16.89 -9.29
C SER A 163 -3.14 17.86 -8.12
N VAL A 164 -2.33 17.70 -7.07
CA VAL A 164 -2.40 18.55 -5.87
C VAL A 164 -1.04 19.18 -5.61
N LEU A 165 -0.99 20.51 -5.55
CA LEU A 165 0.17 21.29 -5.14
C LEU A 165 -0.12 21.97 -3.80
N ALA A 166 0.60 21.60 -2.75
CA ALA A 166 0.57 22.30 -1.47
C ALA A 166 1.89 23.05 -1.23
N VAL A 167 1.81 24.30 -0.80
CA VAL A 167 2.98 25.15 -0.48
C VAL A 167 2.77 25.80 0.87
N GLN A 168 3.66 25.52 1.81
CA GLN A 168 3.68 26.10 3.15
C GLN A 168 4.97 26.91 3.34
N THR A 169 4.87 28.08 3.96
CA THR A 169 6.02 28.96 4.24
C THR A 169 5.95 29.52 5.64
N ASN A 170 6.96 30.27 6.08
CA ASN A 170 6.92 31.04 7.34
C ASN A 170 5.67 31.96 7.44
N GLN A 171 5.05 32.37 6.32
CA GLN A 171 3.81 33.16 6.32
C GLN A 171 2.55 32.33 6.70
N SER A 172 2.66 31.01 6.78
CA SER A 172 1.60 30.12 7.30
C SER A 172 1.45 30.16 8.82
N ALA A 173 2.12 31.10 9.50
CA ALA A 173 2.06 31.33 10.96
C ALA A 173 2.39 30.09 11.82
N GLY A 174 3.16 29.13 11.29
CA GLY A 174 3.53 27.88 11.96
C GLY A 174 2.41 26.84 12.11
N PHE A 175 1.15 27.19 11.79
CA PHE A 175 0.04 26.27 11.99
C PHE A 175 -0.13 25.29 10.83
N MET A 176 -0.22 24.01 11.23
CA MET A 176 -0.61 22.87 10.43
C MET A 176 -1.63 23.21 9.33
N MET A 177 -1.29 22.83 8.09
CA MET A 177 -2.28 22.65 7.04
C MET A 177 -2.64 21.15 6.95
N PRO A 178 -3.67 20.67 7.68
CA PRO A 178 -4.30 19.37 7.46
C PRO A 178 -5.26 19.49 6.28
N SER A 179 -4.76 19.33 5.06
CA SER A 179 -5.60 19.32 3.85
C SER A 179 -6.07 17.91 3.56
N GLY A 180 -7.20 17.52 4.17
CA GLY A 180 -7.95 16.32 3.82
C GLY A 180 -8.78 16.57 2.56
N ILE A 181 -8.32 16.06 1.43
CA ILE A 181 -8.92 16.26 0.12
C ILE A 181 -9.35 14.88 -0.41
N SER A 182 -10.66 14.64 -0.49
CA SER A 182 -11.19 13.32 -0.84
C SER A 182 -12.05 13.36 -2.10
N GLY A 183 -12.00 12.29 -2.90
CA GLY A 183 -12.89 12.10 -4.06
C GLY A 183 -12.67 13.07 -5.21
N LEU A 184 -11.47 13.65 -5.35
CA LEU A 184 -11.12 14.42 -6.55
C LEU A 184 -11.25 13.51 -7.78
N ASN A 185 -11.89 14.03 -8.82
CA ASN A 185 -11.97 13.37 -10.11
C ASN A 185 -11.64 14.40 -11.20
N ASN A 186 -10.54 14.19 -11.90
CA ASN A 186 -10.06 15.05 -12.97
C ASN A 186 -9.93 16.53 -12.53
N GLN A 187 -9.28 16.77 -11.37
CA GLN A 187 -9.14 18.09 -10.76
C GLN A 187 -7.69 18.48 -10.50
N VAL A 188 -7.43 19.78 -10.46
CA VAL A 188 -6.17 20.37 -10.00
C VAL A 188 -6.48 21.18 -8.74
N VAL A 189 -5.81 20.86 -7.63
CA VAL A 189 -5.96 21.56 -6.36
C VAL A 189 -4.65 22.27 -6.01
N VAL A 190 -4.73 23.55 -5.67
CA VAL A 190 -3.57 24.34 -5.24
C VAL A 190 -3.87 24.91 -3.86
N VAL A 191 -3.09 24.47 -2.86
CA VAL A 191 -3.15 24.89 -1.46
C VAL A 191 -1.96 25.80 -1.18
N VAL A 192 -2.24 27.03 -0.76
CA VAL A 192 -1.25 28.05 -0.38
C VAL A 192 -1.61 28.64 0.98
N PRO A 193 -0.74 29.43 1.64
CA PRO A 193 -1.04 29.97 2.96
C PRO A 193 -2.38 30.74 2.96
N GLY A 194 -3.36 30.23 3.73
CA GLY A 194 -4.69 30.80 3.89
C GLY A 194 -5.67 30.65 2.71
N ARG A 195 -5.33 29.93 1.63
CA ARG A 195 -6.26 29.72 0.48
C ARG A 195 -6.09 28.35 -0.18
N MET A 196 -7.21 27.83 -0.69
CA MET A 196 -7.24 26.64 -1.54
C MET A 196 -8.03 26.95 -2.80
N TYR A 197 -7.51 26.54 -3.96
CA TYR A 197 -8.17 26.65 -5.25
C TYR A 197 -8.40 25.25 -5.82
N VAL A 198 -9.59 24.99 -6.34
CA VAL A 198 -9.94 23.72 -7.01
C VAL A 198 -10.37 24.06 -8.44
N LEU A 199 -9.76 23.41 -9.42
CA LEU A 199 -9.94 23.66 -10.84
C LEU A 199 -10.21 22.33 -11.56
N PRO A 200 -10.99 22.29 -12.65
CA PRO A 200 -11.05 21.11 -13.50
C PRO A 200 -9.71 20.93 -14.25
N LYS A 201 -9.19 19.70 -14.25
CA LYS A 201 -8.13 19.27 -15.17
C LYS A 201 -8.75 19.22 -16.57
N LYS A 202 -8.03 19.75 -17.57
CA LYS A 202 -8.44 19.75 -18.98
C LYS A 202 -7.83 18.56 -19.70
#